data_AF-A0A965FIP5-F1
#
_entry.id   AF-A0A965FIP5-F1
#
_cell.length_a   1.000
_cell.length_b   1.000
_cell.length_c   1.000
_cell.angle_alpha   90.00
_cell.angle_beta   90.00
_cell.angle_gamma   90.00
#
_symmetry.space_group_name_H-M   'P 1'
#
loop_
_entity.id
_entity.type
_entity.pdbx_description
1 polymer ?
#
loop_
_entity_poly.entity_id
_entity_poly.type
_entity_poly.pdbx_seq_one_letter_code
_entity_poly.pdbx_strand_id
1 'polypeptide(L)'
;MRLLVRLTLVGLVALVAIGFLLNRTSPTNPEVRSSVVSVGQCVESGTSLVIDFGSNSDSSLIQKCVSNYSGTSWNLFAAAGLEVSGTEQYPVGFVCRINGYPTESAEKCTSTPGATTGSWAFFISNAGKWEYSPVGSAGHRTKCGTAEGWRFLSPTEGLTTPPRVKPIIHSCEK
;
A
#
# COMPACT_ATOMS: atom_id res chain seq x y z
N MET A 1 33.48 56.21 7.10
CA MET A 1 32.27 55.43 6.80
C MET A 1 32.55 53.97 6.38
N ARG A 2 33.51 53.68 5.49
CA ARG A 2 33.83 52.30 5.05
C ARG A 2 34.51 51.38 6.10
N LEU A 3 35.20 51.95 7.09
CA LEU A 3 35.89 51.18 8.15
C LEU A 3 34.92 50.65 9.22
N LEU A 4 33.92 51.47 9.60
CA LEU A 4 32.90 51.12 10.59
C LEU A 4 31.98 49.99 10.10
N VAL A 5 31.67 49.97 8.81
CA VAL A 5 30.87 48.89 8.16
C VAL A 5 31.60 47.55 8.15
N ARG A 6 32.94 47.53 8.07
CA ARG A 6 33.73 46.29 8.10
C ARG A 6 33.81 45.69 9.51
N LEU A 7 33.88 46.53 10.53
CA LEU A 7 33.91 46.09 11.94
C LEU A 7 32.56 45.53 12.39
N THR A 8 31.45 46.12 11.94
CA THR A 8 30.10 45.59 12.25
C THR A 8 29.82 44.26 11.54
N LEU A 9 30.28 44.09 10.28
CA LEU A 9 30.11 42.83 9.55
C LEU A 9 30.86 41.66 10.21
N VAL A 10 32.09 41.90 10.70
CA VAL A 10 32.89 40.86 11.38
C VAL A 10 32.26 40.48 12.72
N GLY A 11 31.75 41.46 13.49
CA GLY A 11 31.05 41.19 14.75
C GLY A 11 29.76 40.37 14.55
N LEU A 12 29.03 40.63 13.48
CA LEU A 12 27.78 39.92 13.16
C LEU A 12 28.03 38.48 12.68
N VAL A 13 29.10 38.26 11.91
CA VAL A 13 29.52 36.89 11.49
C VAL A 13 29.99 36.06 12.69
N ALA A 14 30.70 36.66 13.65
CA ALA A 14 31.14 35.96 14.85
C ALA A 14 29.97 35.52 15.76
N LEU A 15 28.92 36.34 15.87
CA LEU A 15 27.72 36.01 16.66
C LEU A 15 26.89 34.87 16.05
N VAL A 16 26.79 34.79 14.71
CA VAL A 16 26.08 33.70 14.02
C VAL A 16 26.81 32.34 14.18
N ALA A 17 28.14 32.34 14.21
CA ALA A 17 28.93 31.12 14.38
C ALA A 17 28.76 30.48 15.78
N ILE A 18 28.58 31.30 16.83
CA ILE A 18 28.43 30.81 18.21
C ILE A 18 27.03 30.23 18.44
N GLY A 19 25.98 30.81 17.83
CA GLY A 19 24.62 30.28 17.93
C GLY A 19 24.42 28.90 17.30
N PHE A 20 25.22 28.56 16.29
CA PHE A 20 25.13 27.27 15.58
C PHE A 20 25.70 26.08 16.39
N LEU A 21 26.57 26.34 17.36
CA LEU A 21 27.22 25.28 18.15
C LEU A 21 26.34 24.75 19.30
N LEU A 22 25.36 25.52 19.77
CA LEU A 22 24.50 25.14 20.90
C LEU A 22 23.21 24.41 20.49
N ASN A 23 22.93 24.26 19.19
CA ASN A 23 21.68 23.68 18.69
C ASN A 23 21.85 22.27 18.08
N ARG A 24 22.89 21.53 18.48
CA ARG A 24 23.05 20.11 18.12
C ARG A 24 22.17 19.20 19.00
N THR A 25 20.87 19.43 19.02
CA THR A 25 19.93 18.37 19.37
C THR A 25 19.81 17.49 18.14
N SER A 26 20.50 16.35 18.15
CA SER A 26 20.28 15.31 17.14
C SER A 26 18.78 14.99 17.13
N PRO A 27 18.07 15.13 16.01
CA PRO A 27 16.71 14.63 15.93
C PRO A 27 16.79 13.12 16.15
N THR A 28 16.18 12.65 17.24
CA THR A 28 15.94 11.23 17.47
C THR A 28 15.13 10.74 16.28
N ASN A 29 15.79 10.12 15.30
CA ASN A 29 15.13 9.59 14.12
C ASN A 29 14.16 8.50 14.62
N PRO A 30 12.84 8.65 14.47
CA PRO A 30 11.93 7.58 14.82
C PRO A 30 12.33 6.36 14.01
N GLU A 31 12.59 5.27 14.72
CA GLU A 31 12.96 3.98 14.14
C GLU A 31 11.89 3.59 13.12
N VAL A 32 12.22 3.67 11.83
CA VAL A 32 11.31 3.28 10.74
C VAL A 32 11.18 1.76 10.83
N ARG A 33 10.19 1.29 11.60
CA ARG A 33 9.84 -0.13 11.65
C ARG A 33 9.43 -0.55 10.24
N SER A 34 10.29 -1.33 9.61
CA SER A 34 9.99 -1.94 8.32
C SER A 34 8.91 -2.99 8.50
N SER A 35 8.04 -3.14 7.51
CA SER A 35 7.04 -4.20 7.50
C SER A 35 7.74 -5.56 7.44
N VAL A 36 7.19 -6.55 8.15
CA VAL A 36 7.67 -7.95 8.09
C VAL A 36 6.61 -8.79 7.39
N VAL A 37 7.04 -9.57 6.39
CA VAL A 37 6.15 -10.34 5.51
C VAL A 37 6.34 -11.83 5.72
N SER A 38 5.24 -12.57 5.86
CA SER A 38 5.23 -14.04 5.84
C SER A 38 4.21 -14.59 4.83
N VAL A 39 4.36 -15.87 4.50
CA VAL A 39 3.44 -16.58 3.60
C VAL A 39 2.20 -17.00 4.37
N GLY A 40 1.03 -16.87 3.73
CA GLY A 40 -0.27 -17.17 4.32
C GLY A 40 -0.96 -15.92 4.86
N GLN A 41 -2.19 -16.09 5.35
CA GLN A 41 -2.89 -15.03 6.06
C GLN A 41 -2.33 -14.88 7.48
N CYS A 42 -2.48 -13.68 8.05
CA CYS A 42 -2.04 -13.40 9.40
C CYS A 42 -2.79 -14.22 10.45
N VAL A 43 -2.04 -14.97 11.25
CA VAL A 43 -2.51 -15.63 12.49
C VAL A 43 -2.07 -14.90 13.76
N GLU A 44 -1.23 -13.88 13.61
CA GLU A 44 -0.73 -12.95 14.62
C GLU A 44 -0.85 -11.52 14.07
N SER A 45 -0.49 -10.52 14.89
CA SER A 45 -0.54 -9.08 14.57
C SER A 45 -0.06 -8.74 13.14
N GLY A 46 -0.97 -8.25 12.32
CA GLY A 46 -0.68 -7.78 10.96
C GLY A 46 -1.94 -7.57 10.12
N THR A 47 -1.76 -7.41 8.81
CA THR A 47 -2.87 -7.40 7.84
C THR A 47 -2.62 -8.47 6.80
N SER A 48 -3.64 -9.28 6.54
CA SER A 48 -3.60 -10.27 5.47
C SER A 48 -3.86 -9.58 4.13
N LEU A 49 -3.01 -9.81 3.13
CA LEU A 49 -3.25 -9.47 1.73
C LEU A 49 -3.49 -10.76 0.94
N VAL A 50 -4.64 -10.85 0.28
CA VAL A 50 -5.09 -12.02 -0.47
C VAL A 50 -5.32 -11.64 -1.92
N ILE A 51 -4.64 -12.32 -2.85
CA ILE A 51 -4.81 -12.12 -4.30
C ILE A 51 -5.36 -13.39 -4.92
N ASP A 52 -6.56 -13.30 -5.48
CA ASP A 52 -7.27 -14.36 -6.18
C ASP A 52 -7.42 -14.00 -7.66
N PHE A 53 -6.70 -14.70 -8.52
CA PHE A 53 -6.62 -14.44 -9.96
C PHE A 53 -7.87 -14.82 -10.77
N GLY A 54 -8.96 -15.21 -10.10
CA GLY A 54 -10.22 -15.50 -10.79
C GLY A 54 -10.36 -16.97 -11.18
N SER A 55 -11.58 -17.37 -11.56
CA SER A 55 -11.87 -18.76 -11.93
C SER A 55 -11.24 -19.19 -13.26
N ASN A 56 -10.89 -18.23 -14.11
CA ASN A 56 -10.34 -18.47 -15.44
C ASN A 56 -8.80 -18.41 -15.48
N SER A 57 -8.15 -18.31 -14.32
CA SER A 57 -6.70 -18.28 -14.19
C SER A 57 -6.19 -19.59 -13.58
N ASP A 58 -5.11 -20.13 -14.13
CA ASP A 58 -4.37 -21.25 -13.56
C ASP A 58 -3.42 -20.81 -12.43
N SER A 59 -3.29 -19.50 -12.20
CA SER A 59 -2.44 -18.95 -11.14
C SER A 59 -2.99 -19.30 -9.76
N SER A 60 -2.08 -19.80 -8.91
CA SER A 60 -2.40 -20.04 -7.51
C SER A 60 -2.70 -18.74 -6.76
N LEU A 61 -3.61 -18.84 -5.78
CA LEU A 61 -3.96 -17.74 -4.88
C LEU A 61 -2.72 -17.30 -4.08
N ILE A 62 -2.46 -16.00 -3.98
CA ILE A 62 -1.40 -15.45 -3.13
C ILE A 62 -2.01 -15.02 -1.80
N GLN A 63 -1.36 -15.40 -0.70
CA GLN A 63 -1.71 -14.96 0.64
C GLN A 63 -0.43 -14.50 1.34
N LYS A 64 -0.43 -13.26 1.84
CA LYS A 64 0.68 -12.65 2.56
C LYS A 64 0.18 -12.08 3.87
N CYS A 65 0.92 -12.29 4.95
CA CYS A 65 0.73 -11.56 6.19
C CYS A 65 1.75 -10.43 6.23
N VAL A 66 1.28 -9.20 6.39
CA VAL A 66 2.13 -8.01 6.51
C VAL A 66 1.96 -7.43 7.90
N SER A 67 2.99 -7.60 8.73
CA SER A 67 3.04 -7.06 10.10
C SER A 67 3.84 -5.78 10.16
N ASN A 68 3.65 -4.99 11.23
CA ASN A 68 4.27 -3.66 11.42
C ASN A 68 4.06 -2.69 10.25
N TYR A 69 2.94 -2.81 9.53
CA TYR A 69 2.60 -1.95 8.41
C TYR A 69 1.54 -0.90 8.80
N SER A 70 1.78 0.34 8.37
CA SER A 70 0.80 1.43 8.45
C SER A 70 0.85 2.22 7.15
N GLY A 71 -0.26 2.26 6.44
CA GLY A 71 -0.33 2.90 5.13
C GLY A 71 -1.67 2.68 4.46
N THR A 72 -1.70 2.89 3.15
CA THR A 72 -2.88 2.67 2.31
C THR A 72 -2.88 1.24 1.78
N SER A 73 -4.05 0.71 1.44
CA SER A 73 -4.16 -0.59 0.78
C SER A 73 -3.40 -0.66 -0.55
N TRP A 74 -3.25 0.47 -1.25
CA TRP A 74 -2.39 0.54 -2.44
C TRP A 74 -0.92 0.28 -2.11
N ASN A 75 -0.40 0.88 -1.04
CA ASN A 75 0.99 0.70 -0.65
C ASN A 75 1.24 -0.65 0.04
N LEU A 76 0.18 -1.36 0.46
CA LEU A 76 0.26 -2.69 1.06
C LEU A 76 0.84 -3.72 0.09
N PHE A 77 0.59 -3.58 -1.22
CA PHE A 77 1.19 -4.44 -2.24
C PHE A 77 2.71 -4.43 -2.18
N ALA A 78 3.30 -3.23 -2.25
CA ALA A 78 4.75 -3.07 -2.17
C ALA A 78 5.30 -3.57 -0.82
N ALA A 79 4.60 -3.29 0.28
CA ALA A 79 4.97 -3.81 1.60
C ALA A 79 4.91 -5.34 1.69
N ALA A 80 4.04 -5.99 0.92
CA ALA A 80 3.92 -7.44 0.80
C ALA A 80 4.91 -8.07 -0.21
N GLY A 81 5.75 -7.24 -0.87
CA GLY A 81 6.65 -7.69 -1.93
C GLY A 81 5.91 -8.08 -3.22
N LEU A 82 4.76 -7.46 -3.50
CA LEU A 82 3.98 -7.65 -4.72
C LEU A 82 4.08 -6.42 -5.61
N GLU A 83 4.13 -6.66 -6.91
CA GLU A 83 4.06 -5.61 -7.92
C GLU A 83 2.59 -5.30 -8.22
N VAL A 84 2.25 -4.02 -8.21
CA VAL A 84 0.93 -3.53 -8.60
C VAL A 84 1.10 -2.39 -9.60
N SER A 85 0.30 -2.39 -10.65
CA SER A 85 0.23 -1.26 -11.58
C SER A 85 -1.21 -0.83 -11.79
N GLY A 86 -1.41 0.47 -11.91
CA GLY A 86 -2.68 1.05 -12.36
C GLY A 86 -2.79 1.09 -13.86
N THR A 87 -3.78 1.84 -14.34
CA THR A 87 -3.93 2.17 -15.76
C THR A 87 -3.15 3.44 -16.10
N GLU A 88 -2.94 3.74 -17.38
CA GLU A 88 -2.32 5.00 -17.81
C GLU A 88 -3.13 6.21 -17.33
N GLN A 89 -4.46 6.12 -17.39
CA GLN A 89 -5.36 7.17 -16.92
C GLN A 89 -5.42 7.28 -15.38
N TYR A 90 -5.33 6.15 -14.68
CA TYR A 90 -5.44 6.06 -13.23
C TYR A 90 -4.29 5.20 -12.67
N PRO A 91 -3.09 5.77 -12.53
CA PRO A 91 -1.88 5.00 -12.20
C PRO A 91 -1.86 4.47 -10.76
N VAL A 92 -2.70 5.03 -9.89
CA VAL A 92 -2.78 4.70 -8.46
C VAL A 92 -4.24 4.52 -8.05
N GLY A 93 -4.50 3.54 -7.19
CA GLY A 93 -5.80 3.28 -6.57
C GLY A 93 -6.74 2.41 -7.43
N PHE A 94 -6.61 2.49 -8.75
CA PHE A 94 -7.28 1.59 -9.68
C PHE A 94 -6.30 0.49 -10.10
N VAL A 95 -6.51 -0.75 -9.68
CA VAL A 95 -5.57 -1.84 -10.01
C VAL A 95 -5.87 -2.36 -11.42
N CYS A 96 -4.88 -2.27 -12.31
CA CYS A 96 -4.93 -2.97 -13.58
C CYS A 96 -4.25 -4.34 -13.48
N ARG A 97 -3.07 -4.40 -12.85
CA ARG A 97 -2.23 -5.60 -12.84
C ARG A 97 -1.65 -5.85 -11.47
N ILE A 98 -1.61 -7.12 -11.08
CA ILE A 98 -0.93 -7.60 -9.88
C ILE A 98 0.01 -8.73 -10.30
N ASN A 99 1.31 -8.61 -10.00
CA ASN A 99 2.34 -9.57 -10.38
C ASN A 99 2.22 -10.07 -11.84
N GLY A 100 2.08 -9.14 -12.78
CA GLY A 100 2.00 -9.50 -14.20
C GLY A 100 0.64 -9.97 -14.71
N TYR A 101 -0.39 -10.15 -13.85
CA TYR A 101 -1.72 -10.63 -14.26
C TYR A 101 -2.81 -9.53 -14.23
N PRO A 102 -3.72 -9.47 -15.23
CA PRO A 102 -3.70 -10.21 -16.51
C PRO A 102 -2.44 -9.89 -17.31
N THR A 103 -2.03 -10.61 -18.36
CA THR A 103 -0.80 -10.27 -19.11
C THR A 103 -0.96 -9.04 -20.01
N GLU A 104 0.13 -8.39 -20.44
CA GLU A 104 0.07 -7.17 -21.27
C GLU A 104 -0.58 -7.41 -22.64
N SER A 105 -0.56 -8.64 -23.13
CA SER A 105 -1.30 -9.05 -24.33
C SER A 105 -2.81 -9.14 -24.09
N ALA A 106 -3.24 -9.45 -22.87
CA ALA A 106 -4.64 -9.60 -22.50
C ALA A 106 -5.29 -8.27 -22.08
N GLU A 107 -4.54 -7.39 -21.42
CA GLU A 107 -5.01 -6.08 -20.99
C GLU A 107 -3.89 -5.04 -21.11
N LYS A 108 -4.17 -3.99 -21.89
CA LYS A 108 -3.24 -2.90 -22.20
C LYS A 108 -3.16 -1.85 -21.09
N CYS A 109 -4.14 -1.81 -20.19
CA CYS A 109 -4.16 -0.87 -19.07
C CYS A 109 -4.17 0.61 -19.49
N THR A 110 -4.71 0.96 -20.66
CA THR A 110 -4.76 2.37 -21.10
C THR A 110 -5.83 3.15 -20.32
N SER A 111 -7.06 2.64 -20.30
CA SER A 111 -8.18 3.16 -19.53
C SER A 111 -8.66 2.14 -18.50
N THR A 112 -9.65 2.50 -17.69
CA THR A 112 -10.35 1.50 -16.85
C THR A 112 -10.84 0.33 -17.71
N PRO A 113 -10.57 -0.93 -17.33
CA PRO A 113 -10.97 -2.11 -18.08
C PRO A 113 -12.47 -2.08 -18.38
N GLY A 114 -12.80 -2.31 -19.65
CA GLY A 114 -14.19 -2.36 -20.11
C GLY A 114 -14.88 -3.66 -19.70
N ALA A 115 -16.18 -3.75 -19.98
CA ALA A 115 -16.99 -4.93 -19.68
C ALA A 115 -16.56 -6.23 -20.39
N THR A 116 -15.44 -6.24 -21.14
CA THR A 116 -15.02 -7.35 -22.00
C THR A 116 -13.71 -8.02 -21.58
N THR A 117 -12.86 -7.37 -20.77
CA THR A 117 -11.54 -7.92 -20.38
C THR A 117 -11.50 -8.45 -18.95
N GLY A 118 -12.46 -8.04 -18.10
CA GLY A 118 -12.47 -8.35 -16.68
C GLY A 118 -11.75 -7.29 -15.85
N SER A 119 -11.84 -7.38 -14.53
CA SER A 119 -11.30 -6.34 -13.64
C SER A 119 -10.97 -6.88 -12.25
N TRP A 120 -10.11 -6.14 -11.54
CA TRP A 120 -9.83 -6.40 -10.13
C TRP A 120 -10.89 -5.76 -9.23
N ALA A 121 -11.55 -6.57 -8.40
CA ALA A 121 -12.45 -6.12 -7.36
C ALA A 121 -11.75 -6.18 -5.99
N PHE A 122 -11.92 -5.11 -5.21
CA PHE A 122 -11.31 -4.93 -3.90
C PHE A 122 -12.29 -5.26 -2.77
N PHE A 123 -11.86 -6.10 -1.84
CA PHE A 123 -12.63 -6.56 -0.70
C PHE A 123 -11.87 -6.31 0.60
N ILE A 124 -12.62 -6.03 1.66
CA ILE A 124 -12.11 -5.92 3.02
C ILE A 124 -12.86 -6.91 3.88
N SER A 125 -12.17 -7.47 4.87
CA SER A 125 -12.80 -8.25 5.92
C SER A 125 -12.39 -7.71 7.28
N ASN A 126 -13.38 -7.23 8.03
CA ASN A 126 -13.20 -6.80 9.42
C ASN A 126 -13.71 -7.85 10.43
N ALA A 127 -14.54 -8.79 9.97
CA ALA A 127 -15.29 -9.71 10.83
C ALA A 127 -15.41 -11.14 10.24
N GLY A 128 -14.41 -11.59 9.48
CA GLY A 128 -14.31 -12.96 8.99
C GLY A 128 -15.22 -13.27 7.79
N LYS A 129 -15.71 -12.22 7.13
CA LYS A 129 -16.46 -12.26 5.87
C LYS A 129 -15.94 -11.19 4.92
N TRP A 130 -15.88 -11.49 3.63
CA TRP A 130 -15.51 -10.51 2.61
C TRP A 130 -16.65 -9.53 2.35
N GLU A 131 -16.31 -8.26 2.30
CA GLU A 131 -17.21 -7.17 1.94
C GLU A 131 -16.55 -6.39 0.80
N TYR A 132 -17.30 -6.15 -0.28
CA TYR A 132 -16.82 -5.31 -1.37
C TYR A 132 -16.56 -3.90 -0.84
N SER A 133 -15.38 -3.35 -1.14
CA SER A 133 -14.99 -2.04 -0.62
C SER A 133 -15.71 -0.92 -1.37
N PRO A 134 -16.42 0.00 -0.68
CA PRO A 134 -16.98 1.19 -1.31
C PRO A 134 -15.93 2.27 -1.57
N VAL A 135 -14.70 2.09 -1.05
CA VAL A 135 -13.59 3.03 -1.18
C VAL A 135 -12.44 2.39 -1.96
N GLY A 136 -11.77 3.19 -2.79
CA GLY A 136 -10.59 2.75 -3.52
C GLY A 136 -9.40 2.48 -2.60
N SER A 137 -8.49 1.61 -3.04
CA SER A 137 -7.33 1.16 -2.25
C SER A 137 -6.34 2.27 -1.87
N ALA A 138 -6.28 3.35 -2.65
CA ALA A 138 -5.48 4.54 -2.30
C ALA A 138 -6.12 5.38 -1.19
N GLY A 139 -7.45 5.30 -1.03
CA GLY A 139 -8.19 6.03 0.01
C GLY A 139 -8.45 5.19 1.27
N HIS A 140 -8.38 3.87 1.18
CA HIS A 140 -8.49 2.97 2.34
C HIS A 140 -7.15 2.87 3.08
N ARG A 141 -7.19 3.01 4.40
CA ARG A 141 -6.04 2.74 5.26
C ARG A 141 -6.14 1.36 5.86
N THR A 142 -5.05 0.61 5.73
CA THR A 142 -4.95 -0.74 6.27
C THR A 142 -5.07 -0.75 7.79
N LYS A 143 -5.75 -1.77 8.32
CA LYS A 143 -5.99 -1.93 9.74
C LYS A 143 -5.42 -3.27 10.21
N CYS A 144 -4.63 -3.22 11.28
CA CYS A 144 -4.14 -4.43 11.92
C CYS A 144 -5.31 -5.31 12.37
N GLY A 145 -5.18 -6.63 12.18
CA GLY A 145 -6.20 -7.61 12.51
C GLY A 145 -7.11 -7.98 11.34
N THR A 146 -7.09 -7.18 10.26
CA THR A 146 -8.03 -7.35 9.14
C THR A 146 -7.41 -8.10 7.97
N ALA A 147 -8.26 -8.46 7.01
CA ALA A 147 -7.84 -9.00 5.72
C ALA A 147 -8.30 -8.08 4.58
N GLU A 148 -7.43 -7.91 3.60
CA GLU A 148 -7.67 -7.19 2.36
C GLU A 148 -7.52 -8.17 1.19
N GLY A 149 -8.51 -8.18 0.30
CA GLY A 149 -8.64 -9.17 -0.76
C GLY A 149 -8.81 -8.53 -2.13
N TRP A 150 -8.18 -9.12 -3.13
CA TRP A 150 -8.30 -8.74 -4.52
C TRP A 150 -8.74 -9.95 -5.33
N ARG A 151 -9.84 -9.82 -6.06
CA ARG A 151 -10.39 -10.87 -6.90
C ARG A 151 -10.42 -10.37 -8.33
N PHE A 152 -9.75 -11.05 -9.24
CA PHE A 152 -9.95 -10.79 -10.67
C PHE A 152 -11.25 -11.45 -11.10
N LEU A 153 -12.13 -10.64 -11.67
CA LEU A 153 -13.45 -11.03 -12.13
C LEU A 153 -13.46 -11.06 -13.66
N SER A 154 -13.93 -12.17 -14.21
CA SER A 154 -14.25 -12.23 -15.63
C SER A 154 -15.43 -11.31 -15.98
N PRO A 155 -15.57 -10.89 -17.25
CA PRO A 155 -16.71 -10.09 -17.74
C PRO A 155 -18.11 -10.54 -17.31
N THR A 156 -18.28 -11.84 -17.09
CA THR A 156 -19.57 -12.46 -16.74
C THR A 156 -19.81 -12.56 -15.24
N GLU A 157 -18.82 -12.29 -14.40
CA GLU A 157 -18.93 -12.34 -12.94
C GLU A 157 -19.42 -10.99 -12.38
N GLY A 158 -20.23 -11.04 -11.32
CA GLY A 158 -20.67 -9.84 -10.61
C GLY A 158 -19.56 -9.22 -9.78
N LEU A 159 -19.50 -7.87 -9.71
CA LEU A 159 -18.47 -7.10 -8.99
C LEU A 159 -18.34 -7.45 -7.49
N THR A 160 -19.38 -7.99 -6.89
CA THR A 160 -19.42 -8.37 -5.47
C THR A 160 -19.06 -9.84 -5.21
N THR A 161 -18.63 -10.58 -6.25
CA THR A 161 -18.16 -11.96 -6.10
C THR A 161 -16.84 -11.97 -5.34
N PRO A 162 -16.77 -12.53 -4.11
CA PRO A 162 -15.61 -12.36 -3.24
C PRO A 162 -14.45 -13.29 -3.61
N PRO A 163 -13.26 -13.08 -3.03
CA PRO A 163 -12.17 -14.06 -3.06
C PRO A 163 -12.61 -15.45 -2.61
N ARG A 164 -12.12 -16.49 -3.30
CA ARG A 164 -12.51 -17.91 -3.08
C ARG A 164 -11.91 -18.55 -1.83
N VAL A 165 -11.10 -17.82 -1.07
CA VAL A 165 -10.57 -18.26 0.24
C VAL A 165 -11.28 -17.50 1.35
N LYS A 166 -11.57 -18.15 2.48
CA LYS A 166 -12.15 -17.48 3.64
C LYS A 166 -11.12 -16.52 4.28
N PRO A 167 -11.50 -15.29 4.65
CA PRO A 167 -10.60 -14.39 5.35
C PRO A 167 -10.38 -14.84 6.79
N ILE A 168 -9.14 -14.71 7.27
CA ILE A 168 -8.75 -14.89 8.66
C ILE A 168 -8.57 -13.51 9.28
N ILE A 169 -9.22 -13.30 10.43
CA ILE A 169 -9.15 -12.08 11.23
C ILE A 169 -8.55 -12.46 12.59
N HIS A 170 -7.74 -11.57 13.13
CA HIS A 170 -7.16 -11.70 14.48
C HIS A 170 -7.25 -10.37 15.22
N SER A 171 -7.04 -10.41 16.53
CA SER A 171 -6.90 -9.21 17.35
C SER A 171 -5.45 -8.79 17.38
N CYS A 172 -5.17 -7.52 17.09
CA CYS A 172 -3.86 -6.94 17.39
C CYS A 172 -3.85 -6.42 18.82
N GLU A 173 -2.83 -6.79 19.59
CA GLU A 173 -2.57 -6.14 20.86
C GLU A 173 -2.19 -4.67 20.64
N LYS A 174 -2.61 -3.82 21.58
CA LYS A 174 -2.32 -2.38 21.58
C LYS A 174 -1.00 -2.10 22.27
#